data_AF-A0A956RHB4-F1
#
_entry.id   AF-A0A956RHB4-F1
#
_cell.length_a   1.000
_cell.length_b   1.000
_cell.length_c   1.000
_cell.angle_alpha   90.00
_cell.angle_beta   90.00
_cell.angle_gamma   90.00
#
_symmetry.space_group_name_H-M   'P 1'
#
loop_
_entity.id
_entity.type
_entity.pdbx_description
1 polymer ?
#
loop_
_entity_poly.entity_id
_entity_poly.type
_entity_poly.pdbx_seq_one_letter_code
_entity_poly.pdbx_strand_id
1 'polypeptide(L)'
;MSEPTESAPAGEEERDYGILIFKVAALTFAGIFGLLLIAWAVLTVGVPSPEKVCEHKMQLALQASQDAASPAVQSMLDRLRDNCVADKRRRIQLRGQLAYWRYASCVLSSETFAQSELC
;
A
#
# COMPACT_ATOMS: atom_id res chain seq x y z
N MET A 1 5.95 -21.35 78.89
CA MET A 1 6.39 -22.13 77.71
C MET A 1 5.73 -21.46 76.52
N SER A 2 6.51 -20.69 75.79
CA SER A 2 6.04 -19.81 74.72
C SER A 2 6.47 -20.44 73.39
N GLU A 3 5.50 -20.84 72.58
CA GLU A 3 5.76 -21.27 71.20
C GLU A 3 5.98 -20.02 70.32
N PRO A 4 6.99 -20.00 69.45
CA PRO A 4 7.13 -18.95 68.46
C PRO A 4 6.29 -19.31 67.22
N THR A 5 5.28 -18.48 66.92
CA THR A 5 4.59 -18.49 65.62
C THR A 5 5.54 -18.02 64.52
N GLU A 6 5.92 -18.97 63.67
CA GLU A 6 6.65 -18.77 62.42
C GLU A 6 5.73 -18.06 61.40
N SER A 7 6.05 -16.81 61.08
CA SER A 7 5.33 -16.00 60.09
C SER A 7 5.80 -16.36 58.67
N ALA A 8 4.91 -16.95 57.87
CA ALA A 8 5.14 -17.24 56.46
C ALA A 8 5.20 -15.96 55.59
N PRO A 9 6.08 -15.90 54.56
CA PRO A 9 6.21 -14.72 53.70
C PRO A 9 5.12 -14.68 52.62
N ALA A 10 4.15 -13.77 52.78
CA ALA A 10 3.06 -13.52 51.81
C ALA A 10 3.47 -12.60 50.63
N GLY A 11 4.75 -12.58 50.22
CA GLY A 11 5.30 -11.52 49.36
C GLY A 11 5.85 -11.94 48.00
N GLU A 12 5.90 -13.23 47.68
CA GLU A 12 6.52 -13.72 46.42
C GLU A 12 5.51 -13.92 45.28
N GLU A 13 4.24 -14.25 45.58
CA GLU A 13 3.25 -14.57 44.54
C GLU A 13 2.79 -13.32 43.73
N GLU A 14 2.62 -12.16 44.38
CA GLU A 14 2.17 -10.92 43.69
C GLU A 14 3.19 -10.37 42.67
N ARG A 15 4.48 -10.67 42.84
CA ARG A 15 5.53 -10.14 41.96
C ARG A 15 5.57 -10.85 40.60
N ASP A 16 5.18 -12.13 40.55
CA ASP A 16 5.18 -12.92 39.33
C ASP A 16 4.01 -12.56 38.40
N TYR A 17 2.82 -12.30 38.97
CA TYR A 17 1.65 -11.88 38.19
C TYR A 17 1.87 -10.52 37.51
N GLY A 18 2.54 -9.57 38.16
CA GLY A 18 2.85 -8.26 37.57
C GLY A 18 3.71 -8.37 36.31
N ILE A 19 4.73 -9.24 36.32
CA ILE A 19 5.63 -9.45 35.17
C ILE A 19 4.89 -10.16 34.03
N LEU A 20 4.04 -11.13 34.37
CA LEU A 20 3.27 -11.90 33.38
C LEU A 20 2.22 -11.04 32.68
N ILE A 21 1.53 -10.17 33.41
CA ILE A 21 0.56 -9.20 32.87
C ILE A 21 1.26 -8.19 31.95
N PHE A 22 2.43 -7.66 32.34
CA PHE A 22 3.19 -6.73 31.50
C PHE A 22 3.63 -7.35 30.18
N LYS A 23 4.08 -8.61 30.19
CA LYS A 23 4.49 -9.32 28.97
C LYS A 23 3.32 -9.54 28.01
N VAL A 24 2.17 -9.94 28.53
CA VAL A 24 0.95 -10.15 27.72
C VAL A 24 0.43 -8.82 27.17
N ALA A 25 0.41 -7.77 27.99
CA ALA A 25 0.04 -6.42 27.56
C ALA A 25 1.00 -5.87 26.48
N ALA A 26 2.30 -6.11 26.61
CA ALA A 26 3.29 -5.69 25.62
C ALA A 26 3.13 -6.44 24.29
N LEU A 27 2.91 -7.76 24.32
CA LEU A 27 2.70 -8.57 23.13
C LEU A 27 1.42 -8.17 22.38
N THR A 28 0.34 -7.91 23.11
CA THR A 28 -0.93 -7.48 22.51
C THR A 28 -0.80 -6.09 21.89
N PHE A 29 -0.18 -5.13 22.60
CA PHE A 29 0.09 -3.81 22.02
C PHE A 29 1.00 -3.87 20.79
N ALA A 30 2.08 -4.65 20.85
CA ALA A 30 2.98 -4.81 19.70
C ALA A 30 2.28 -5.45 18.50
N GLY A 31 1.41 -6.45 18.73
CA GLY A 31 0.60 -7.08 17.69
C GLY A 31 -0.39 -6.12 17.04
N ILE A 32 -1.13 -5.36 17.85
CA ILE A 32 -2.10 -4.36 17.36
C ILE A 32 -1.37 -3.24 16.61
N PHE A 33 -0.26 -2.73 17.15
CA PHE A 33 0.54 -1.70 16.51
C PHE A 33 1.12 -2.18 15.18
N GLY A 34 1.61 -3.42 15.13
CA GLY A 34 2.07 -4.07 13.89
C GLY A 34 0.96 -4.17 12.84
N LEU A 35 -0.26 -4.60 13.22
CA LEU A 35 -1.40 -4.65 12.32
C LEU A 35 -1.79 -3.25 11.79
N LEU A 36 -1.77 -2.24 12.65
CA LEU A 36 -2.04 -0.85 12.24
C LEU A 36 -1.00 -0.34 11.25
N LEU A 37 0.29 -0.64 11.45
CA LEU A 37 1.35 -0.29 10.51
C LEU A 37 1.18 -0.97 9.16
N ILE A 38 0.80 -2.25 9.14
CA ILE A 38 0.52 -2.98 7.88
C ILE A 38 -0.68 -2.37 7.16
N ALA A 39 -1.77 -2.09 7.88
CA ALA A 39 -2.94 -1.44 7.29
C ALA A 39 -2.60 -0.05 6.75
N TRP A 40 -1.83 0.74 7.50
CA TRP A 40 -1.33 2.04 7.06
C TRP A 40 -0.43 1.94 5.83
N ALA A 41 0.47 0.95 5.77
CA ALA A 41 1.32 0.70 4.62
C ALA A 41 0.48 0.35 3.37
N VAL A 42 -0.52 -0.52 3.50
CA VAL A 42 -1.40 -0.88 2.38
C VAL A 42 -2.24 0.31 1.91
N LEU A 43 -2.69 1.17 2.82
CA LEU A 43 -3.46 2.37 2.47
C LEU A 43 -2.58 3.48 1.86
N THR A 44 -1.33 3.60 2.28
CA THR A 44 -0.40 4.63 1.78
C THR A 44 0.31 4.23 0.51
N VAL A 45 0.55 2.94 0.27
CA VAL A 45 0.91 2.39 -1.05
C VAL A 45 -0.38 2.34 -1.89
N GLY A 46 -0.94 3.53 -2.09
CA GLY A 46 -2.25 3.74 -2.68
C GLY A 46 -2.33 3.17 -4.09
N VAL A 47 -3.56 2.87 -4.50
CA VAL A 47 -3.84 2.49 -5.88
C VAL A 47 -3.34 3.59 -6.80
N PRO A 48 -2.40 3.28 -7.71
CA PRO A 48 -1.88 4.28 -8.63
C PRO A 48 -3.05 4.90 -9.40
N SER A 49 -3.15 6.23 -9.37
CA SER A 49 -4.28 6.92 -9.97
C SER A 49 -4.28 6.71 -11.50
N PRO A 50 -5.45 6.65 -12.16
CA PRO A 50 -5.55 6.47 -13.61
C PRO A 50 -4.81 7.54 -14.39
N GLU A 51 -4.69 8.73 -13.84
CA GLU A 51 -3.91 9.84 -14.40
C GLU A 51 -2.41 9.49 -14.47
N LYS A 52 -1.83 8.91 -13.41
CA LYS A 52 -0.41 8.49 -13.38
C LYS A 52 -0.09 7.40 -14.41
N VAL A 53 -1.00 6.44 -14.58
CA VAL A 53 -0.80 5.32 -15.53
C VAL A 53 -0.86 5.81 -16.99
N CYS A 54 -1.81 6.70 -17.30
CA CYS A 54 -1.93 7.25 -18.65
C CYS A 54 -0.77 8.18 -18.99
N GLU A 55 -0.33 9.01 -18.03
CA GLU A 55 0.86 9.86 -18.19
C GLU A 55 2.11 9.04 -18.49
N HIS A 56 2.36 7.97 -17.72
CA HIS A 56 3.52 7.08 -17.93
C HIS A 56 3.51 6.44 -19.32
N LYS A 57 2.36 5.92 -19.77
CA LYS A 57 2.22 5.34 -21.12
C LYS A 57 2.44 6.38 -22.23
N MET A 58 1.96 7.60 -22.05
CA MET A 58 2.17 8.67 -23.03
C MET A 58 3.64 9.11 -23.07
N GLN A 59 4.32 9.20 -21.92
CA GLN A 59 5.76 9.50 -21.89
C GLN A 59 6.59 8.42 -22.59
N LEU A 60 6.26 7.14 -22.37
CA LEU A 60 6.87 6.00 -23.07
C LEU A 60 6.61 6.06 -24.59
N ALA A 61 5.39 6.41 -25.01
CA ALA A 61 5.05 6.55 -26.42
C ALA A 61 5.78 7.73 -27.07
N LEU A 62 5.90 8.86 -26.36
CA LEU A 62 6.63 10.03 -26.82
C LEU A 62 8.13 9.79 -26.92
N GLN A 63 8.72 9.06 -25.96
CA GLN A 63 10.13 8.66 -26.05
C GLN A 63 10.39 7.71 -27.23
N ALA A 64 9.41 6.88 -27.58
CA ALA A 64 9.50 6.00 -28.75
C ALA A 64 9.32 6.76 -30.08
N SER A 65 8.61 7.90 -30.09
CA SER A 65 8.38 8.72 -31.28
C SER A 65 9.36 9.90 -31.38
N GLN A 66 10.23 9.92 -32.39
CA GLN A 66 11.18 11.04 -32.59
C GLN A 66 10.49 12.39 -32.92
N ASP A 67 9.19 12.40 -33.24
CA ASP A 67 8.41 13.56 -33.72
C ASP A 67 7.53 14.26 -32.64
N ALA A 68 7.81 14.02 -31.36
CA ALA A 68 6.98 14.43 -30.22
C ALA A 68 6.75 15.95 -30.02
N ALA A 69 7.48 16.83 -30.73
CA ALA A 69 7.53 18.26 -30.42
C ALA A 69 6.49 19.14 -31.15
N SER A 70 5.69 18.60 -32.06
CA SER A 70 4.69 19.41 -32.78
C SER A 70 3.52 19.83 -31.86
N PRO A 71 3.11 21.11 -31.84
CA PRO A 71 1.98 21.58 -31.02
C PRO A 71 0.64 20.93 -31.41
N ALA A 72 0.49 20.52 -32.67
CA ALA A 72 -0.68 19.75 -33.10
C ALA A 72 -0.72 18.36 -32.43
N VAL A 73 0.44 17.72 -32.28
CA VAL A 73 0.61 16.42 -31.62
C VAL A 73 0.30 16.55 -30.12
N GLN A 74 0.73 17.62 -29.47
CA GLN A 74 0.40 17.87 -28.05
C GLN A 74 -1.11 17.98 -27.80
N SER A 75 -1.84 18.74 -28.63
CA SER A 75 -3.30 18.87 -28.48
C SER A 75 -4.05 17.53 -28.67
N MET A 76 -3.49 16.65 -29.49
CA MET A 76 -4.03 15.31 -29.74
C MET A 76 -3.73 14.38 -28.57
N LEU A 77 -2.54 14.53 -27.96
CA LEU A 77 -2.14 13.83 -26.74
C LEU A 77 -3.04 14.17 -25.56
N ASP A 78 -3.39 15.44 -25.35
CA ASP A 78 -4.28 15.83 -24.24
C ASP A 78 -5.65 15.15 -24.35
N ARG A 79 -6.22 15.09 -25.56
CA ARG A 79 -7.47 14.35 -25.79
C ARG A 79 -7.29 12.85 -25.58
N LEU A 80 -6.13 12.29 -25.95
CA LEU A 80 -5.81 10.89 -25.73
C LEU A 80 -5.68 10.57 -24.23
N ARG A 81 -5.10 11.49 -23.46
CA ARG A 81 -4.99 11.41 -22.00
C ARG A 81 -6.36 11.35 -21.35
N ASP A 82 -7.25 12.27 -21.69
CA ASP A 82 -8.59 12.34 -21.11
C ASP A 82 -9.40 11.08 -21.40
N ASN A 83 -9.33 10.60 -22.65
CA ASN A 83 -9.97 9.34 -23.04
C ASN A 83 -9.36 8.13 -22.31
N CYS A 84 -8.04 8.10 -22.13
CA CYS A 84 -7.35 7.05 -21.38
C CYS A 84 -7.81 7.05 -19.91
N VAL A 85 -7.87 8.21 -19.26
CA VAL A 85 -8.32 8.34 -17.86
C VAL A 85 -9.77 7.88 -17.73
N ALA A 86 -10.65 8.27 -18.66
CA ALA A 86 -12.04 7.85 -18.68
C ALA A 86 -12.18 6.32 -18.85
N ASP A 87 -11.43 5.70 -19.76
CA ASP A 87 -11.42 4.24 -19.94
C ASP A 87 -10.93 3.52 -18.68
N LYS A 88 -9.84 4.01 -18.06
CA LYS A 88 -9.31 3.40 -16.83
C LYS A 88 -10.27 3.56 -15.66
N ARG A 89 -10.93 4.70 -15.49
CA ARG A 89 -11.99 4.88 -14.48
C ARG A 89 -13.14 3.90 -14.71
N ARG A 90 -13.57 3.72 -15.96
CA ARG A 90 -14.61 2.74 -16.30
C ARG A 90 -14.17 1.31 -16.00
N ARG A 91 -12.90 0.96 -16.25
CA ARG A 91 -12.34 -0.36 -15.88
C ARG A 91 -12.29 -0.58 -14.38
N ILE A 92 -11.97 0.44 -13.58
CA ILE A 92 -12.03 0.38 -12.10
C ILE A 92 -13.46 0.07 -11.65
N GLN A 93 -14.45 0.74 -12.24
CA GLN A 93 -15.87 0.50 -11.93
C GLN A 93 -16.33 -0.91 -12.31
N LEU A 94 -15.87 -1.44 -13.44
CA LEU A 94 -16.31 -2.75 -13.96
C LEU A 94 -15.57 -3.94 -13.34
N ARG A 95 -14.28 -3.82 -13.03
CA ARG A 95 -13.43 -4.93 -12.55
C ARG A 95 -13.05 -4.82 -11.07
N GLY A 96 -13.36 -3.69 -10.43
CA GLY A 96 -12.96 -3.39 -9.07
C GLY A 96 -11.54 -2.84 -8.94
N GLN A 97 -11.26 -2.19 -7.82
CA GLN A 97 -9.97 -1.53 -7.55
C GLN A 97 -8.79 -2.52 -7.54
N LEU A 98 -8.98 -3.75 -7.05
CA LEU A 98 -7.90 -4.72 -6.89
C LEU A 98 -7.35 -5.22 -8.25
N ALA A 99 -8.24 -5.55 -9.19
CA ALA A 99 -7.85 -5.97 -10.53
C ALA A 99 -7.16 -4.83 -11.28
N TYR A 100 -7.64 -3.60 -11.09
CA TYR A 100 -7.00 -2.41 -11.65
C TYR A 100 -5.62 -2.15 -11.05
N TRP A 101 -5.46 -2.34 -9.74
CA TRP A 101 -4.17 -2.18 -9.06
C TRP A 101 -3.09 -3.06 -9.67
N ARG A 102 -3.41 -4.34 -9.92
CA ARG A 102 -2.47 -5.30 -10.51
C ARG A 102 -2.03 -4.88 -11.91
N TYR A 103 -2.98 -4.47 -12.74
CA TYR A 103 -2.70 -3.92 -14.07
C TYR A 103 -1.82 -2.66 -13.98
N ALA A 104 -2.20 -1.71 -13.12
CA ALA A 104 -1.54 -0.42 -13.01
C ALA A 104 -0.12 -0.56 -12.44
N SER A 105 0.09 -1.46 -11.47
CA SER A 105 1.42 -1.79 -10.96
C SER A 105 2.31 -2.36 -12.06
N CYS A 106 1.80 -3.28 -12.90
CA CYS A 106 2.55 -3.84 -14.02
C CYS A 106 2.93 -2.77 -15.04
N VAL A 107 1.99 -1.89 -15.39
CA VAL A 107 2.27 -0.79 -16.34
C VAL A 107 3.27 0.21 -15.78
N LEU A 108 3.19 0.57 -14.50
CA LEU A 108 4.13 1.50 -13.90
C LEU A 108 5.53 0.91 -13.70
N SER A 109 5.65 -0.42 -13.58
CA SER A 109 6.96 -1.10 -13.59
C SER A 109 7.56 -1.26 -14.98
N SER A 110 6.80 -1.01 -16.05
CA SER A 110 7.29 -1.20 -17.42
C SER A 110 8.18 -0.03 -17.86
N GLU A 111 9.34 -0.36 -18.42
CA GLU A 111 10.33 0.60 -18.93
C GLU A 111 10.12 0.90 -20.42
N THR A 112 9.29 0.12 -21.11
CA THR A 112 9.03 0.27 -22.54
C THR A 112 7.54 0.16 -22.86
N PHE A 113 7.12 0.82 -23.92
CA PHE A 113 5.73 0.77 -24.38
C PHE A 113 5.28 -0.68 -24.66
N ALA A 114 6.12 -1.49 -25.31
CA ALA A 114 5.83 -2.89 -25.62
C ALA A 114 5.64 -3.76 -24.36
N GLN A 115 6.46 -3.58 -23.31
CA GLN A 115 6.26 -4.28 -22.04
C GLN A 115 4.92 -3.89 -21.39
N SER A 116 4.51 -2.63 -21.52
CA SER A 116 3.27 -2.13 -20.94
C SER A 116 1.99 -2.71 -21.59
N GLU A 117 2.08 -3.32 -22.77
CA GLU A 117 0.95 -3.95 -23.47
C GLU A 117 0.68 -5.39 -23.01
N LEU A 118 1.64 -6.01 -22.32
CA LEU A 118 1.55 -7.40 -21.86
C LEU A 118 0.88 -7.59 -20.48
N CYS A 119 0.42 -6.50 -19.85
CA CYS A 119 0.04 -6.43 -18.42
C CYS A 119 -1.41 -6.82 -18.02
#